data_AF-A0A4R4E8Y9-F1
#
_entry.id   AF-A0A4R4E8Y9-F1
#
_cell.length_a   1.000
_cell.length_b   1.000
_cell.length_c   1.000
_cell.angle_alpha   90.00
_cell.angle_beta   90.00
_cell.angle_gamma   90.00
#
_symmetry.space_group_name_H-M   'P 1'
#
loop_
_entity.id
_entity.type
_entity.pdbx_description
1 polymer ?
#
loop_
_entity_poly.entity_id
_entity_poly.type
_entity_poly.pdbx_seq_one_letter_code
_entity_poly.pdbx_strand_id
1 'polypeptide(L)' 'HPYFGYIRMVDALAEAGHLVNHKKVWRLMKDLKIQSVIRRKRRTSNYTPSVVYPNRLKRKFHATAP' A
#
# COMPACT_ATOMS: atom_id res chain seq x y z
N HIS A 1 -8.11 8.67 -10.34
CA HIS A 1 -7.35 7.53 -9.75
C HIS A 1 -8.38 6.53 -9.19
N PRO A 2 -8.56 5.33 -9.77
CA PRO A 2 -9.64 4.40 -9.41
C PRO A 2 -9.51 3.73 -8.02
N TYR A 3 -8.59 4.22 -7.19
CA TYR A 3 -8.27 3.71 -5.86
C TYR A 3 -8.83 4.60 -4.73
N PHE A 4 -9.82 5.44 -5.05
CA PHE A 4 -10.48 6.34 -4.10
C PHE A 4 -11.74 5.66 -3.54
N GLY A 5 -11.60 5.00 -2.39
CA GLY A 5 -12.76 4.55 -1.62
C GLY A 5 -13.48 5.69 -0.93
N TYR A 6 -14.65 5.40 -0.36
CA TYR A 6 -15.52 6.44 0.20
C TYR A 6 -14.90 7.23 1.34
N ILE A 7 -14.04 6.63 2.15
CA ILE A 7 -13.28 7.35 3.19
C ILE A 7 -12.36 8.40 2.57
N ARG A 8 -11.56 8.02 1.56
CA ARG A 8 -10.70 8.96 0.86
C ARG A 8 -11.50 10.03 0.13
N MET A 9 -12.68 9.67 -0.39
CA MET A 9 -13.59 10.64 -1.01
C MET A 9 -14.13 11.65 0.01
N VAL A 10 -14.36 11.26 1.26
CA VAL A 10 -14.73 12.20 2.34
C VAL A 10 -13.59 13.19 2.57
N ASP A 11 -12.35 12.71 2.65
CA ASP A 11 -11.19 13.59 2.87
C ASP A 11 -11.01 14.59 1.72
N ALA A 12 -11.12 14.12 0.48
CA ALA A 12 -11.04 15.00 -0.71
C ALA A 12 -12.19 16.00 -0.79
N LEU A 13 -13.41 15.60 -0.39
CA LEU A 13 -14.54 16.52 -0.29
C LEU A 13 -14.29 17.56 0.80
N ALA A 14 -13.73 17.18 1.95
CA ALA A 14 -13.39 18.11 3.01
C ALA A 14 -12.29 19.10 2.58
N GLU A 15 -11.26 18.64 1.86
CA GLU A 15 -10.22 19.49 1.27
C GLU A 15 -10.79 20.48 0.23
N ALA A 16 -11.80 20.05 -0.53
CA ALA A 16 -12.55 20.92 -1.43
C ALA A 16 -13.55 21.86 -0.71
N GLY A 17 -13.63 21.83 0.62
CA GLY A 17 -14.54 22.66 1.42
C GLY A 17 -15.96 22.10 1.61
N HIS A 18 -16.20 20.87 1.19
CA HIS A 18 -17.48 20.18 1.35
C HIS A 18 -17.45 19.22 2.54
N LEU A 19 -18.02 19.65 3.67
CA LEU A 19 -18.18 18.81 4.87
C LEU A 19 -19.38 17.87 4.71
N VAL A 20 -19.12 16.69 4.15
CA VAL A 20 -20.15 15.67 3.89
C VAL A 20 -19.94 14.46 4.77
N ASN A 21 -21.00 13.98 5.42
CA ASN A 21 -20.94 12.76 6.22
C ASN A 21 -20.54 11.54 5.35
N HIS A 22 -19.64 10.69 5.84
CA HIS A 22 -19.16 9.49 5.16
C HIS A 22 -20.30 8.55 4.69
N LYS A 23 -21.43 8.49 5.41
CA LYS A 23 -22.60 7.71 4.99
C LYS A 23 -23.23 8.23 3.70
N LYS A 24 -23.25 9.55 3.51
CA LYS A 24 -23.80 10.20 2.31
C LYS A 24 -22.87 9.99 1.11
N VAL A 25 -21.56 10.12 1.33
CA VAL A 25 -20.54 9.82 0.32
C VAL A 25 -20.63 8.36 -0.15
N TRP A 26 -20.78 7.41 0.80
CA TRP A 26 -20.95 6.00 0.46
C TRP A 26 -22.20 5.73 -0.40
N ARG A 27 -23.35 6.35 -0.09
CA ARG A 27 -24.58 6.24 -0.89
C ARG A 27 -24.38 6.77 -2.30
N LEU A 28 -23.84 7.98 -2.44
CA LEU A 28 -23.58 8.60 -3.75
C LEU A 28 -22.63 7.76 -4.60
N MET A 29 -21.54 7.25 -4.02
CA MET A 29 -20.62 6.38 -4.74
C MET A 29 -21.29 5.08 -5.21
N LYS A 30 -22.16 4.49 -4.38
CA LYS A 30 -22.93 3.29 -4.74
C LYS A 30 -23.90 3.56 -5.89
N ASP A 31 -24.59 4.70 -5.87
CA ASP A 31 -25.55 5.10 -6.89
C ASP A 31 -24.85 5.40 -8.23
N LEU A 32 -23.72 6.10 -8.18
CA LEU A 32 -22.88 6.42 -9.34
C LEU A 32 -22.02 5.25 -9.82
N LYS A 33 -22.13 4.06 -9.19
CA LYS A 33 -21.30 2.87 -9.47
C LYS A 33 -19.79 3.12 -9.39
N ILE A 34 -19.38 4.12 -8.61
CA ILE A 34 -17.97 4.42 -8.33
C ILE A 34 -17.50 3.48 -7.23
N GLN A 35 -16.51 2.64 -7.54
CA GLN A 35 -15.96 1.67 -6.59
C GLN A 35 -14.46 1.88 -6.40
N SER A 36 -14.00 1.63 -5.18
CA SER A 36 -12.58 1.53 -4.88
C SER A 36 -12.02 0.23 -5.43
N VAL A 37 -11.04 0.30 -6.32
CA VAL A 37 -10.32 -0.90 -6.76
C VAL A 37 -9.30 -1.29 -5.69
N ILE A 38 -9.62 -2.27 -4.84
CA ILE A 38 -8.64 -2.82 -3.89
C ILE A 38 -7.75 -3.82 -4.63
N ARG A 39 -6.45 -3.52 -4.77
CA ARG A 39 -5.49 -4.53 -5.24
C ARG A 39 -5.34 -5.60 -4.17
N ARG A 40 -5.62 -6.86 -4.53
CA ARG A 40 -5.30 -8.01 -3.67
C ARG A 40 -3.79 -8.02 -3.39
N LYS A 41 -3.42 -8.23 -2.12
CA LYS A 41 -2.03 -8.44 -1.71
C LYS A 41 -1.47 -9.65 -2.46
N ARG A 42 -0.27 -9.52 -3.03
CA ARG A 42 0.42 -10.64 -3.69
C ARG A 42 0.78 -11.71 -2.64
N ARG A 43 0.51 -12.99 -2.95
CA ARG A 43 0.79 -14.13 -2.05
C ARG A 43 2.28 -14.43 -1.90
N THR A 44 3.06 -14.18 -2.95
CA THR A 44 4.52 -14.32 -2.95
C THR A 44 5.13 -13.09 -3.61
N SER A 45 6.24 -12.59 -3.05
CA SER A 45 7.12 -11.68 -3.77
C SER A 45 8.01 -12.53 -4.68
N ASN A 46 8.40 -12.00 -5.84
CA ASN A 46 9.50 -12.57 -6.62
C ASN A 46 10.78 -12.29 -5.82
N TYR A 47 11.05 -13.11 -4.81
CA TYR A 47 12.25 -13.01 -4.00
C TYR A 47 13.40 -13.61 -4.80
N THR A 48 14.20 -12.74 -5.42
CA THR A 48 15.54 -13.11 -5.85
C THR A 48 16.42 -13.13 -4.60
N PRO A 49 17.04 -14.28 -4.24
CA PRO A 49 17.96 -14.32 -3.12
C PRO A 49 19.09 -13.31 -3.34
N SER A 50 19.57 -12.70 -2.26
CA SER A 50 20.75 -11.84 -2.32
C SER A 50 21.93 -12.65 -2.85
N VAL A 51 22.54 -12.18 -3.94
CA VAL A 51 23.77 -12.75 -4.48
C VAL A 51 24.86 -12.57 -3.43
N VAL A 52 25.35 -13.67 -2.86
CA VAL A 52 26.50 -13.65 -1.96
C VAL A 52 27.73 -13.37 -2.82
N TYR A 53 28.28 -12.17 -2.69
CA TYR A 53 29.54 -11.83 -3.36
C TYR A 53 30.72 -12.53 -2.68
N PRO A 54 31.73 -12.98 -3.45
CA PRO A 54 32.91 -13.61 -2.88
C PRO A 54 33.66 -12.63 -1.97
N ASN A 55 34.17 -13.13 -0.84
CA ASN A 55 34.95 -12.35 0.12
C ASN A 55 36.35 -12.01 -0.43
N ARG A 56 36.43 -10.93 -1.21
CA ARG A 56 37.67 -10.47 -1.84
C ARG A 56 38.74 -10.08 -0.84
N LEU A 57 38.33 -9.61 0.34
CA LEU A 57 39.22 -9.08 1.38
C LEU A 57 39.65 -10.15 2.39
N LYS A 58 39.17 -11.39 2.24
CA LYS A 58 39.44 -12.54 3.12
C LYS A 58 39.25 -12.23 4.62
N ARG A 59 38.28 -11.37 4.98
CA ARG A 59 37.98 -11.06 6.38
C ARG A 59 37.34 -12.25 7.09
N LYS A 60 37.71 -12.47 8.36
CA LYS A 60 37.08 -13.47 9.22
C LYS A 60 35.81 -12.87 9.83
N PHE A 61 34.64 -13.27 9.32
CA PHE A 61 33.34 -12.81 9.80
C PHE A 61 32.73 -13.71 10.89
N HIS A 62 33.41 -14.79 11.25
CA HIS A 62 32.98 -15.72 12.29
C HIS A 62 33.97 -15.68 13.45
N ALA A 63 33.43 -15.60 14.66
CA ALA A 63 34.16 -15.76 15.91
C ALA A 63 33.73 -17.05 16.59
N THR A 64 34.67 -17.74 17.24
CA THR A 64 34.42 -19.00 17.97
C THR A 64 33.80 -18.79 19.35
N ALA A 65 33.86 -17.58 19.89
CA ALA A 65 33.27 -17.18 21.16
C ALA A 65 32.76 -15.72 21.04
N PRO A 66 31.74 -15.32 21.84
CA PRO A 66 31.22 -13.96 21.86
C PRO A 66 32.28 -12.92 22.26
#